data_AF-A0A9P6XH49-F1
#
_entry.id   AF-A0A9P6XH49-F1
#
_cell.length_a   1.000
_cell.length_b   1.000
_cell.length_c   1.000
_cell.angle_alpha   90.00
_cell.angle_beta   90.00
_cell.angle_gamma   90.00
#
_symmetry.space_group_name_H-M   'P 1'
#
loop_
_entity.id
_entity.type
_entity.pdbx_description
1 polymer ?
#
loop_
_entity_poly.entity_id
_entity_poly.type
_entity_poly.pdbx_seq_one_letter_code
_entity_poly.pdbx_strand_id
1 'polypeptide(L)'
;MLKDFTSPYDATVVRLLNDAGALIVGKTNMDEFGMGSANVHSVYGPVVNPYDLSDKRVAGGSSGGSAASVAANMCRAALGSDTGGSVRMPASYCGVVGFKPSYGRCSRNGLISYANSLDTIGILAKTVNDCSDVYNIISEYDELDPTSIPVEFRNELDEKDNELKSKWQDKEDLSGLVVGIPQEFYVDSLSDKVVDVWRKGIEKLKNLGAEIVPVSMPHVPLALPAYYIIALAEASSNLARFDGMKYGYRSKEEEEDQLLFSITRSQGFGAEVQRRILLGTHVLTAGTYETLFLPAQKARRLIQQDFDNVFKQPNLLHNQGFTQGSAHILLIPSATSDAPILNNRGELVTEYMNDVMTLPANLAGIPAITIPFGQDKYPIGLQLLSQYGYDQFLQSIAQKLLIKTD
;
A
#
# COMPACT_ATOMS: atom_id res chain seq x y z
N MET A 1 -17.07 14.66 6.26
CA MET A 1 -16.46 15.88 5.69
C MET A 1 -16.85 16.09 4.23
N LEU A 2 -16.79 15.06 3.37
CA LEU A 2 -16.97 15.20 1.90
C LEU A 2 -18.18 14.42 1.36
N LYS A 3 -19.26 14.26 2.14
CA LYS A 3 -20.39 13.36 1.81
C LYS A 3 -20.98 13.62 0.42
N ASP A 4 -21.22 14.88 0.09
CA ASP A 4 -21.86 15.30 -1.17
C ASP A 4 -20.90 16.10 -2.08
N PHE A 5 -19.59 15.97 -1.86
CA PHE A 5 -18.59 16.70 -2.65
C PHE A 5 -18.52 16.16 -4.08
N THR A 6 -18.65 17.05 -5.06
CA THR A 6 -18.46 16.75 -6.48
C THR A 6 -17.21 17.47 -6.96
N SER A 7 -16.19 16.72 -7.39
CA SER A 7 -14.95 17.30 -7.92
C SER A 7 -15.22 17.98 -9.27
N PRO A 8 -14.69 19.20 -9.52
CA PRO A 8 -14.82 19.85 -10.83
C PRO A 8 -13.83 19.31 -11.87
N TYR A 9 -12.97 18.35 -11.51
CA TYR A 9 -12.00 17.71 -12.40
C TYR A 9 -11.80 16.24 -12.03
N ASP A 10 -11.36 15.45 -13.01
CA ASP A 10 -10.95 14.06 -12.81
C ASP A 10 -9.49 13.97 -12.35
N ALA A 11 -9.20 12.98 -11.50
CA ALA A 11 -7.82 12.61 -11.20
C ALA A 11 -7.11 12.09 -12.46
N THR A 12 -5.80 12.31 -12.56
CA THR A 12 -5.04 11.93 -13.77
C THR A 12 -5.20 10.46 -14.12
N VAL A 13 -5.13 9.55 -13.15
CA VAL A 13 -5.31 8.11 -13.39
C VAL A 13 -6.71 7.73 -13.85
N VAL A 14 -7.74 8.49 -13.45
CA VAL A 14 -9.13 8.28 -13.91
C VAL A 14 -9.26 8.73 -15.36
N ARG A 15 -8.69 9.90 -15.69
CA ARG A 15 -8.64 10.41 -17.06
C ARG A 15 -7.92 9.44 -17.99
N LEU A 16 -6.74 8.94 -17.62
CA LEU A 16 -5.97 7.96 -18.41
C LEU A 16 -6.77 6.67 -18.69
N LEU A 17 -7.48 6.16 -17.69
CA LEU A 17 -8.35 4.99 -17.87
C LEU A 17 -9.54 5.28 -18.80
N ASN A 18 -10.20 6.43 -18.65
CA ASN A 18 -11.28 6.85 -19.53
C ASN A 18 -10.79 7.01 -20.99
N ASP A 19 -9.63 7.65 -21.18
CA ASP A 19 -9.00 7.86 -22.49
C ASP A 19 -8.62 6.52 -23.15
N ALA A 20 -8.23 5.52 -22.36
CA ALA A 20 -7.98 4.15 -22.81
C ALA A 20 -9.28 3.31 -23.04
N GLY A 21 -10.47 3.90 -22.83
CA GLY A 21 -11.76 3.25 -23.06
C GLY A 21 -12.27 2.39 -21.90
N ALA A 22 -11.72 2.53 -20.70
CA ALA A 22 -12.23 1.85 -19.51
C ALA A 22 -13.60 2.40 -19.11
N LEU A 23 -14.48 1.52 -18.59
CA LEU A 23 -15.78 1.90 -18.07
C LEU A 23 -15.73 1.96 -16.54
N ILE A 24 -15.79 3.16 -15.97
CA ILE A 24 -15.78 3.37 -14.51
C ILE A 24 -17.18 3.07 -13.96
N VAL A 25 -17.35 1.90 -13.36
CA VAL A 25 -18.64 1.40 -12.85
C VAL A 25 -19.10 2.06 -11.54
N GLY A 26 -18.21 2.70 -10.79
CA GLY A 26 -18.56 3.36 -9.53
C GLY A 26 -17.37 3.73 -8.64
N LYS A 27 -17.67 4.21 -7.43
CA LYS A 27 -16.70 4.53 -6.38
C LYS A 27 -16.86 3.52 -5.24
N THR A 28 -15.75 2.96 -4.78
CA THR A 28 -15.74 1.95 -3.72
C THR A 28 -15.66 2.61 -2.34
N ASN A 29 -16.18 1.94 -1.33
CA ASN A 29 -16.09 2.39 0.07
C ASN A 29 -14.65 2.21 0.59
N MET A 30 -14.25 3.02 1.57
CA MET A 30 -12.91 3.04 2.16
C MET A 30 -12.94 3.46 3.63
N ASP A 31 -11.87 3.23 4.40
CA ASP A 31 -11.71 3.95 5.66
C ASP A 31 -11.61 5.46 5.38
N GLU A 32 -12.22 6.26 6.23
CA GLU A 32 -12.36 7.70 6.07
C GLU A 32 -10.97 8.35 5.91
N PHE A 33 -10.78 9.09 4.82
CA PHE A 33 -9.50 9.70 4.44
C PHE A 33 -8.32 8.72 4.35
N GLY A 34 -8.57 7.43 4.13
CA GLY A 34 -7.55 6.40 4.03
C GLY A 34 -7.01 5.93 5.39
N MET A 35 -7.64 6.34 6.49
CA MET A 35 -7.14 6.15 7.85
C MET A 35 -7.82 4.96 8.55
N GLY A 36 -7.25 3.78 8.38
CA GLY A 36 -7.67 2.54 9.04
C GLY A 36 -7.09 1.32 8.31
N SER A 37 -7.04 0.17 8.99
CA SER A 37 -6.51 -1.09 8.41
C SER A 37 -7.57 -2.18 8.25
N ALA A 38 -8.84 -1.88 8.58
CA ALA A 38 -9.93 -2.87 8.54
C ALA A 38 -11.15 -2.48 7.66
N ASN A 39 -11.19 -1.25 7.12
CA ASN A 39 -12.33 -0.69 6.39
C ASN A 39 -13.61 -0.61 7.23
N VAL A 40 -13.45 -0.20 8.49
CA VAL A 40 -14.54 -0.10 9.48
C VAL A 40 -14.84 1.34 9.90
N HIS A 41 -13.97 2.28 9.54
CA HIS A 41 -14.13 3.71 9.78
C HIS A 41 -14.75 4.36 8.55
N SER A 42 -16.02 4.08 8.26
CA SER A 42 -16.72 4.71 7.14
C SER A 42 -18.10 5.21 7.57
N VAL A 43 -18.46 6.38 7.05
CA VAL A 43 -19.81 6.94 7.22
C VAL A 43 -20.90 6.09 6.56
N TYR A 44 -20.52 5.20 5.64
CA TYR A 44 -21.41 4.25 4.96
C TYR A 44 -21.45 2.88 5.64
N GLY A 45 -20.78 2.74 6.79
CA GLY A 45 -20.62 1.46 7.48
C GLY A 45 -19.44 0.63 6.96
N PRO A 46 -19.11 -0.46 7.66
CA PRO A 46 -17.95 -1.29 7.35
C PRO A 46 -18.12 -2.06 6.03
N VAL A 47 -17.00 -2.32 5.34
CA VAL A 47 -16.97 -3.26 4.21
C VAL A 47 -16.76 -4.68 4.74
N VAL A 48 -17.65 -5.59 4.34
CA VAL A 48 -17.57 -7.02 4.67
C VAL A 48 -16.78 -7.74 3.59
N ASN A 49 -15.90 -8.65 4.01
CA ASN A 49 -15.17 -9.54 3.12
C ASN A 49 -16.14 -10.47 2.36
N PRO A 50 -16.11 -10.50 1.01
CA PRO A 50 -17.06 -11.29 0.24
C PRO A 50 -16.68 -12.78 0.11
N TYR A 51 -15.52 -13.20 0.62
CA TYR A 51 -15.01 -14.58 0.45
C TYR A 51 -15.96 -15.65 1.03
N ASP A 52 -16.41 -15.45 2.26
CA ASP A 52 -17.43 -16.26 2.92
C ASP A 52 -18.30 -15.34 3.78
N LEU A 53 -19.61 -15.52 3.72
CA LEU A 53 -20.59 -14.69 4.44
C LEU A 53 -21.15 -15.38 5.69
N SER A 54 -20.73 -16.61 5.98
CA SER A 54 -21.13 -17.37 7.16
C SER A 54 -20.72 -16.67 8.46
N ASP A 55 -19.50 -16.09 8.48
CA ASP A 55 -18.96 -15.25 9.54
C ASP A 55 -18.53 -13.90 8.98
N LYS A 56 -19.13 -12.78 9.42
CA LYS A 56 -18.76 -11.45 8.90
C LYS A 56 -17.33 -11.08 9.29
N ARG A 57 -16.45 -10.97 8.30
CA ARG A 57 -15.04 -10.59 8.46
C ARG A 57 -14.71 -9.26 7.78
N VAL A 58 -13.62 -8.64 8.23
CA VAL A 58 -13.12 -7.39 7.65
C VAL A 58 -12.59 -7.62 6.25
N ALA A 59 -12.81 -6.68 5.33
CA ALA A 59 -12.19 -6.72 4.00
C ALA A 59 -10.72 -6.28 4.01
N GLY A 60 -10.23 -5.74 5.13
CA GLY A 60 -8.95 -5.04 5.24
C GLY A 60 -9.08 -3.60 4.75
N GLY A 61 -8.20 -2.72 5.21
CA GLY A 61 -8.29 -1.28 4.97
C GLY A 61 -6.98 -0.64 4.51
N SER A 62 -7.02 0.55 3.94
CA SER A 62 -8.21 1.38 3.75
C SER A 62 -8.94 1.15 2.41
N SER A 63 -8.37 0.41 1.45
CA SER A 63 -9.01 0.11 0.15
C SER A 63 -9.86 -1.17 0.17
N GLY A 64 -10.57 -1.45 1.26
CA GLY A 64 -11.36 -2.66 1.45
C GLY A 64 -12.50 -2.80 0.45
N GLY A 65 -13.19 -1.69 0.12
CA GLY A 65 -14.22 -1.70 -0.92
C GLY A 65 -13.67 -2.05 -2.30
N SER A 66 -12.45 -1.60 -2.61
CA SER A 66 -11.78 -1.96 -3.87
C SER A 66 -11.47 -3.45 -3.92
N ALA A 67 -10.89 -4.03 -2.87
CA ALA A 67 -10.60 -5.46 -2.79
C ALA A 67 -11.88 -6.30 -2.85
N ALA A 68 -12.90 -5.94 -2.07
CA ALA A 68 -14.17 -6.63 -2.03
C ALA A 68 -14.89 -6.58 -3.40
N SER A 69 -14.85 -5.45 -4.11
CA SER A 69 -15.50 -5.34 -5.43
C SER A 69 -14.88 -6.27 -6.48
N VAL A 70 -13.55 -6.43 -6.46
CA VAL A 70 -12.83 -7.35 -7.35
C VAL A 70 -13.13 -8.81 -6.96
N ALA A 71 -13.04 -9.13 -5.68
CA ALA A 71 -13.31 -10.47 -5.15
C ALA A 71 -14.76 -10.92 -5.42
N ALA A 72 -15.72 -9.99 -5.34
CA ALA A 72 -17.13 -10.22 -5.64
C ALA A 72 -17.48 -10.15 -7.14
N ASN A 73 -16.49 -10.08 -8.03
CA ASN A 73 -16.67 -10.04 -9.49
C ASN A 73 -17.47 -8.83 -10.00
N MET A 74 -17.48 -7.72 -9.26
CA MET A 74 -18.22 -6.51 -9.64
C MET A 74 -17.44 -5.67 -10.67
N CYS A 75 -16.12 -5.84 -10.75
CA CYS A 75 -15.24 -5.20 -11.72
C CYS A 75 -14.04 -6.10 -12.06
N ARG A 76 -13.39 -5.82 -13.19
CA ARG A 76 -12.16 -6.52 -13.62
C ARG A 76 -10.95 -6.11 -12.78
N ALA A 77 -10.85 -4.82 -12.49
CA ALA A 77 -9.84 -4.22 -11.64
C ALA A 77 -10.44 -3.01 -10.91
N ALA A 78 -9.85 -2.66 -9.77
CA ALA A 78 -10.17 -1.49 -8.99
C ALA A 78 -8.89 -0.72 -8.65
N LEU A 79 -8.99 0.60 -8.58
CA LEU A 79 -7.94 1.43 -8.00
C LEU A 79 -8.10 1.51 -6.47
N GLY A 80 -6.99 1.67 -5.79
CA GLY A 80 -6.92 2.01 -4.37
C GLY A 80 -5.74 2.94 -4.10
N SER A 81 -5.57 3.33 -2.85
CA SER A 81 -4.39 4.06 -2.39
C SER A 81 -3.69 3.24 -1.30
N ASP A 82 -2.37 3.16 -1.37
CA ASP A 82 -1.53 2.45 -0.42
C ASP A 82 -0.55 3.43 0.23
N THR A 83 -0.81 3.78 1.49
CA THR A 83 0.06 4.65 2.29
C THR A 83 0.91 3.84 3.27
N GLY A 84 0.39 2.70 3.75
CA GLY A 84 1.08 1.79 4.67
C GLY A 84 0.76 0.30 4.47
N GLY A 85 0.13 -0.06 3.35
CA GLY A 85 -0.43 -1.42 3.14
C GLY A 85 -1.85 -1.43 2.61
N SER A 86 -2.43 -0.24 2.42
CA SER A 86 -3.87 -0.06 2.20
C SER A 86 -4.42 -0.58 0.88
N VAL A 87 -3.57 -1.14 -0.01
CA VAL A 87 -3.97 -1.94 -1.18
C VAL A 87 -3.62 -3.41 -0.96
N ARG A 88 -2.41 -3.67 -0.45
CA ARG A 88 -1.84 -5.01 -0.30
C ARG A 88 -2.51 -5.85 0.79
N MET A 89 -2.80 -5.27 1.95
CA MET A 89 -3.50 -5.97 3.02
C MET A 89 -4.95 -6.33 2.62
N PRO A 90 -5.78 -5.40 2.09
CA PRO A 90 -7.09 -5.76 1.58
C PRO A 90 -7.05 -6.86 0.51
N ALA A 91 -6.05 -6.81 -0.38
CA ALA A 91 -5.87 -7.84 -1.39
C ALA A 91 -5.60 -9.23 -0.79
N SER A 92 -4.75 -9.30 0.25
CA SER A 92 -4.51 -10.53 1.02
C SER A 92 -5.80 -11.07 1.63
N TYR A 93 -6.55 -10.22 2.34
CA TYR A 93 -7.76 -10.64 3.06
C TYR A 93 -8.89 -11.06 2.12
N CYS A 94 -9.06 -10.38 1.01
CA CYS A 94 -10.11 -10.70 0.03
C CYS A 94 -9.68 -11.76 -1.00
N GLY A 95 -8.43 -12.24 -0.95
CA GLY A 95 -7.94 -13.27 -1.87
C GLY A 95 -7.80 -12.80 -3.32
N VAL A 96 -7.36 -11.56 -3.52
CA VAL A 96 -7.12 -10.96 -4.84
C VAL A 96 -5.68 -10.48 -4.98
N VAL A 97 -5.27 -10.09 -6.19
CA VAL A 97 -3.97 -9.47 -6.43
C VAL A 97 -4.04 -7.99 -6.04
N GLY A 98 -3.03 -7.50 -5.34
CA GLY A 98 -2.90 -6.09 -4.97
C GLY A 98 -1.50 -5.58 -5.25
N PHE A 99 -1.36 -4.63 -6.18
CA PHE A 99 -0.09 -4.07 -6.60
C PHE A 99 0.05 -2.62 -6.13
N LYS A 100 1.13 -2.36 -5.39
CA LYS A 100 1.62 -1.01 -5.08
C LYS A 100 2.86 -0.75 -5.93
N PRO A 101 2.79 0.12 -6.95
CA PRO A 101 3.93 0.53 -7.75
C PRO A 101 5.04 1.24 -6.94
N SER A 102 6.17 1.47 -7.58
CA SER A 102 7.21 2.39 -7.10
C SER A 102 6.61 3.79 -6.90
N TYR A 103 7.00 4.47 -5.82
CA TYR A 103 6.52 5.80 -5.51
C TYR A 103 6.84 6.78 -6.66
N GLY A 104 5.83 7.53 -7.11
CA GLY A 104 5.93 8.48 -8.22
C GLY A 104 5.68 7.90 -9.62
N ARG A 105 5.51 6.56 -9.78
CA ARG A 105 5.16 5.95 -11.08
C ARG A 105 3.76 6.36 -11.56
N CYS A 106 2.77 6.29 -10.68
CA CYS A 106 1.41 6.72 -10.97
C CYS A 106 1.16 8.11 -10.37
N SER A 107 0.60 9.03 -11.16
CA SER A 107 0.30 10.39 -10.71
C SER A 107 -0.63 10.40 -9.50
N ARG A 108 -0.34 11.29 -8.54
CA ARG A 108 -1.18 11.59 -7.39
C ARG A 108 -2.06 12.82 -7.61
N ASN A 109 -2.03 13.44 -8.79
CA ASN A 109 -2.94 14.55 -9.10
C ASN A 109 -4.40 14.07 -9.06
N GLY A 110 -5.18 14.68 -8.17
CA GLY A 110 -6.56 14.30 -7.89
C GLY A 110 -6.73 13.18 -6.86
N LEU A 111 -5.65 12.60 -6.32
CA LEU A 111 -5.69 11.80 -5.11
C LEU A 111 -5.86 12.74 -3.91
N ILE A 112 -6.88 12.50 -3.07
CA ILE A 112 -7.04 13.24 -1.82
C ILE A 112 -5.92 12.81 -0.87
N SER A 113 -5.00 13.73 -0.57
CA SER A 113 -3.80 13.46 0.21
C SER A 113 -4.10 12.95 1.63
N TYR A 114 -3.48 11.84 2.00
CA TYR A 114 -3.29 11.40 3.38
C TYR A 114 -1.87 11.77 3.83
N ALA A 115 -0.85 11.05 3.37
CA ALA A 115 0.55 11.34 3.62
C ALA A 115 1.31 11.37 2.30
N ASN A 116 1.56 12.57 1.77
CA ASN A 116 2.08 12.78 0.43
C ASN A 116 3.36 12.01 0.15
N SER A 117 4.26 11.88 1.13
CA SER A 117 5.53 11.19 0.92
C SER A 117 5.43 9.66 0.90
N LEU A 118 4.24 9.11 1.13
CA LEU A 118 3.97 7.66 1.25
C LEU A 118 2.83 7.19 0.35
N ASP A 119 1.85 8.07 0.10
CA ASP A 119 0.67 7.81 -0.72
C ASP A 119 1.07 7.31 -2.12
N THR A 120 0.61 6.12 -2.47
CA THR A 120 0.82 5.54 -3.80
C THR A 120 -0.51 5.02 -4.33
N ILE A 121 -0.88 5.38 -5.57
CA ILE A 121 -2.04 4.75 -6.23
C ILE A 121 -1.67 3.30 -6.54
N GLY A 122 -2.48 2.37 -6.05
CA GLY A 122 -2.32 0.94 -6.29
C GLY A 122 -3.51 0.35 -7.04
N ILE A 123 -3.33 -0.90 -7.47
CA ILE A 123 -4.25 -1.61 -8.34
C ILE A 123 -4.63 -2.91 -7.66
N LEU A 124 -5.92 -3.24 -7.68
CA LEU A 124 -6.43 -4.54 -7.26
C LEU A 124 -7.09 -5.22 -8.45
N ALA A 125 -6.78 -6.49 -8.67
CA ALA A 125 -7.38 -7.27 -9.74
C ALA A 125 -7.37 -8.77 -9.40
N LYS A 126 -8.03 -9.59 -10.21
CA LYS A 126 -8.03 -11.04 -9.99
C LYS A 126 -6.73 -11.70 -10.40
N THR A 127 -6.07 -11.14 -11.42
CA THR A 127 -4.86 -11.70 -12.00
C THR A 127 -3.77 -10.65 -12.04
N VAL A 128 -2.50 -11.08 -12.04
CA VAL A 128 -1.38 -10.15 -12.17
C VAL A 128 -1.39 -9.49 -13.56
N ASN A 129 -1.80 -10.20 -14.61
CA ASN A 129 -2.01 -9.62 -15.94
C ASN A 129 -3.01 -8.46 -15.94
N ASP A 130 -4.16 -8.60 -15.27
CA ASP A 130 -5.12 -7.50 -15.16
C ASP A 130 -4.54 -6.30 -14.41
N CYS A 131 -3.72 -6.54 -13.37
CA CYS A 131 -2.97 -5.47 -12.71
C CYS A 131 -1.97 -4.80 -13.67
N SER A 132 -1.24 -5.59 -14.47
CA SER A 132 -0.27 -5.09 -15.44
C SER A 132 -0.93 -4.27 -16.55
N ASP A 133 -2.08 -4.71 -17.07
CA ASP A 133 -2.86 -3.97 -18.07
C ASP A 133 -3.22 -2.57 -17.56
N VAL A 134 -3.74 -2.48 -16.33
CA VAL A 134 -4.08 -1.19 -15.69
C VAL A 134 -2.83 -0.37 -15.41
N TYR A 135 -1.78 -0.98 -14.87
CA TYR A 135 -0.51 -0.31 -14.55
C TYR A 135 0.09 0.37 -15.78
N ASN A 136 0.14 -0.34 -16.91
CA ASN A 136 0.68 0.19 -18.15
C ASN A 136 -0.11 1.39 -18.68
N ILE A 137 -1.39 1.54 -18.33
CA ILE A 137 -2.21 2.70 -18.70
C ILE A 137 -1.97 3.89 -17.77
N ILE A 138 -1.83 3.64 -16.46
CA ILE A 138 -1.82 4.72 -15.45
C ILE A 138 -0.42 5.17 -15.01
N SER A 139 0.63 4.42 -15.37
CA SER A 139 2.03 4.68 -14.99
C SER A 139 2.69 5.71 -15.93
N GLU A 140 2.05 6.87 -16.06
CA GLU A 140 2.48 7.95 -16.95
C GLU A 140 3.09 9.12 -16.18
N TYR A 141 4.00 9.85 -16.83
CA TYR A 141 4.45 11.14 -16.31
C TYR A 141 3.27 12.14 -16.28
N ASP A 142 3.25 12.99 -15.26
CA ASP A 142 2.22 14.01 -15.09
C ASP A 142 2.85 15.30 -14.56
N GLU A 143 2.77 16.36 -15.36
CA GLU A 143 3.26 17.69 -15.00
C GLU A 143 2.47 18.33 -13.83
N LEU A 144 1.24 17.87 -13.59
CA LEU A 144 0.40 18.36 -12.48
C LEU A 144 0.78 17.73 -11.13
N ASP A 145 1.61 16.69 -11.14
CA ASP A 145 2.13 16.07 -9.93
C ASP A 145 3.65 16.36 -9.79
N PRO A 146 4.05 17.23 -8.86
CA PRO A 146 5.47 17.60 -8.68
C PRO A 146 6.34 16.44 -8.18
N THR A 147 5.75 15.30 -7.83
CA THR A 147 6.45 14.08 -7.42
C THR A 147 6.40 12.97 -8.47
N SER A 148 5.74 13.20 -9.62
CA SER A 148 5.78 12.27 -10.74
C SER A 148 7.20 12.17 -11.26
N ILE A 149 7.65 10.93 -11.48
CA ILE A 149 9.00 10.64 -11.98
C ILE A 149 9.16 11.30 -13.37
N PRO A 150 10.17 12.15 -13.60
CA PRO A 150 10.39 12.79 -14.90
C PRO A 150 10.65 11.77 -16.02
N VAL A 151 10.29 12.13 -17.25
CA VAL A 151 10.34 11.24 -18.43
C VAL A 151 11.74 10.64 -18.64
N GLU A 152 12.80 11.45 -18.55
CA GLU A 152 14.17 11.00 -18.74
C GLU A 152 14.56 9.92 -17.72
N PHE A 153 14.13 10.10 -16.47
CA PHE A 153 14.42 9.16 -15.40
C PHE A 153 13.56 7.91 -15.49
N ARG A 154 12.31 8.01 -15.96
CA ARG A 154 11.46 6.85 -16.29
C ARG A 154 12.10 5.96 -17.34
N ASN A 155 12.62 6.54 -18.42
CA ASN A 155 13.27 5.80 -19.50
C ASN A 155 14.46 4.98 -18.98
N GLU A 156 15.28 5.55 -18.09
CA GLU A 156 16.40 4.83 -17.46
C GLU A 156 15.93 3.70 -16.55
N LEU A 157 14.87 3.92 -15.76
CA LEU A 157 14.28 2.87 -14.92
C LEU A 157 13.70 1.75 -15.78
N ASP A 158 12.97 2.08 -16.84
CA ASP A 158 12.30 1.13 -17.73
C ASP A 158 13.32 0.29 -18.52
N GLU A 159 14.44 0.87 -18.94
CA GLU A 159 15.53 0.11 -19.56
C GLU A 159 16.05 -0.99 -18.63
N LYS A 160 16.37 -0.64 -17.37
CA LYS A 160 16.91 -1.59 -16.38
C LYS A 160 15.86 -2.61 -15.92
N ASP A 161 14.61 -2.19 -15.75
CA ASP A 161 13.50 -3.07 -15.41
C ASP A 161 13.26 -4.11 -16.52
N ASN A 162 13.22 -3.66 -17.79
CA ASN A 162 13.05 -4.54 -18.94
C ASN A 162 14.24 -5.48 -19.14
N GLU A 163 15.48 -5.00 -18.96
CA GLU A 163 16.67 -5.85 -19.02
C GLU A 163 16.55 -7.00 -18.02
N LEU A 164 16.18 -6.71 -16.77
CA LEU A 164 16.06 -7.74 -15.74
C LEU A 164 14.86 -8.67 -15.98
N LYS A 165 13.70 -8.12 -16.33
CA LYS A 165 12.48 -8.86 -16.69
C LYS A 165 12.73 -9.87 -17.80
N SER A 166 13.46 -9.48 -18.85
CA SER A 166 13.75 -10.33 -20.01
C SER A 166 14.46 -11.64 -19.65
N LYS A 167 15.17 -11.69 -18.52
CA LYS A 167 15.89 -12.90 -18.07
C LYS A 167 14.95 -14.05 -17.70
N TRP A 168 13.72 -13.75 -17.27
CA TRP A 168 12.77 -14.76 -16.78
C TRP A 168 11.36 -14.66 -17.38
N GLN A 169 10.94 -13.59 -18.04
CA GLN A 169 9.52 -13.40 -18.42
C GLN A 169 8.92 -14.59 -19.20
N ASP A 170 9.68 -15.21 -20.09
CA ASP A 170 9.22 -16.29 -20.98
C ASP A 170 9.67 -17.69 -20.52
N LYS A 171 10.15 -17.82 -19.27
CA LYS A 171 10.69 -19.07 -18.73
C LYS A 171 9.84 -19.60 -17.58
N GLU A 172 9.51 -20.88 -17.57
CA GLU A 172 8.94 -21.51 -16.37
C GLU A 172 10.00 -21.68 -15.27
N ASP A 173 11.23 -22.04 -15.68
CA ASP A 173 12.40 -22.18 -14.82
C ASP A 173 12.93 -20.81 -14.36
N LEU A 174 13.13 -20.69 -13.05
CA LEU A 174 13.64 -19.53 -12.31
C LEU A 174 15.12 -19.67 -11.94
N SER A 175 15.84 -20.62 -12.52
CA SER A 175 17.29 -20.75 -12.36
C SER A 175 18.01 -19.40 -12.51
N GLY A 176 18.86 -19.10 -11.52
CA GLY A 176 19.58 -17.83 -11.40
C GLY A 176 18.81 -16.71 -10.68
N LEU A 177 17.51 -16.86 -10.44
CA LEU A 177 16.74 -15.92 -9.60
C LEU A 177 17.04 -16.21 -8.13
N VAL A 178 17.64 -15.25 -7.44
CA VAL A 178 17.77 -15.27 -5.97
C VAL A 178 16.61 -14.55 -5.27
N VAL A 179 16.01 -15.22 -4.29
CA VAL A 179 14.89 -14.75 -3.47
C VAL A 179 15.37 -14.60 -2.03
N GLY A 180 15.29 -13.38 -1.51
CA GLY A 180 15.63 -13.08 -0.12
C GLY A 180 14.45 -13.34 0.82
N ILE A 181 14.73 -14.00 1.94
CA ILE A 181 13.78 -14.21 3.03
C ILE A 181 14.26 -13.37 4.23
N PRO A 182 13.67 -12.18 4.46
CA PRO A 182 14.12 -11.28 5.51
C PRO A 182 13.70 -11.81 6.89
N GLN A 183 14.68 -11.97 7.78
CA GLN A 183 14.49 -12.60 9.09
C GLN A 183 13.57 -11.79 10.00
N GLU A 184 13.62 -10.46 9.89
CA GLU A 184 12.92 -9.51 10.76
C GLU A 184 11.39 -9.48 10.51
N PHE A 185 10.92 -10.08 9.42
CA PHE A 185 9.48 -10.26 9.18
C PHE A 185 8.89 -11.48 9.90
N TYR A 186 9.73 -12.33 10.51
CA TYR A 186 9.27 -13.35 11.45
C TYR A 186 8.99 -12.69 12.81
N VAL A 187 7.78 -12.15 12.95
CA VAL A 187 7.32 -11.47 14.17
C VAL A 187 6.45 -12.39 15.03
N ASP A 188 6.42 -12.16 16.34
CA ASP A 188 5.65 -12.96 17.30
C ASP A 188 4.13 -12.99 17.01
N SER A 189 3.61 -11.99 16.32
CA SER A 189 2.19 -11.89 15.96
C SER A 189 1.81 -12.71 14.72
N LEU A 190 2.76 -13.35 14.03
CA LEU A 190 2.46 -14.25 12.91
C LEU A 190 1.70 -15.48 13.41
N SER A 191 0.54 -15.74 12.82
CA SER A 191 -0.16 -17.01 13.03
C SER A 191 0.63 -18.18 12.40
N ASP A 192 0.58 -19.35 13.06
CA ASP A 192 1.22 -20.58 12.56
C ASP A 192 0.82 -20.90 11.12
N LYS A 193 -0.44 -20.62 10.78
CA LYS A 193 -0.95 -20.87 9.43
C LYS A 193 -0.32 -19.94 8.39
N VAL A 194 -0.09 -18.67 8.71
CA VAL A 194 0.65 -17.76 7.83
C VAL A 194 2.08 -18.22 7.66
N VAL A 195 2.75 -18.68 8.73
CA VAL A 195 4.10 -19.25 8.64
C VAL A 195 4.13 -20.47 7.72
N ASP A 196 3.15 -21.37 7.81
CA ASP A 196 3.04 -22.53 6.92
C ASP A 196 2.80 -22.13 5.46
N VAL A 197 1.95 -21.13 5.21
CA VAL A 197 1.72 -20.59 3.86
C VAL A 197 2.98 -19.95 3.30
N TRP A 198 3.72 -19.20 4.12
CA TRP A 198 4.99 -18.61 3.72
C TRP A 198 6.02 -19.66 3.36
N ARG A 199 6.16 -20.72 4.18
CA ARG A 199 7.01 -21.88 3.90
C ARG A 199 6.64 -22.54 2.57
N LYS A 200 5.35 -22.73 2.28
CA LYS A 200 4.89 -23.27 0.98
C LYS A 200 5.24 -22.36 -0.20
N GLY A 201 5.17 -21.04 -0.01
CA GLY A 201 5.63 -20.06 -1.00
C GLY A 201 7.11 -20.19 -1.33
N ILE A 202 7.93 -20.33 -0.28
CA ILE A 202 9.38 -20.56 -0.40
C ILE A 202 9.65 -21.86 -1.16
N GLU A 203 9.00 -22.96 -0.78
CA GLU A 203 9.17 -24.25 -1.46
C GLU A 203 8.72 -24.23 -2.92
N LYS A 204 7.63 -23.52 -3.25
CA LYS A 204 7.19 -23.36 -4.65
C LYS A 204 8.26 -22.65 -5.49
N LEU A 205 8.83 -21.55 -4.99
CA LEU A 205 9.89 -20.83 -5.68
C LEU A 205 11.14 -21.68 -5.87
N LYS A 206 11.53 -22.43 -4.84
CA LYS A 206 12.65 -23.38 -4.90
C LYS A 206 12.41 -24.48 -5.94
N ASN A 207 11.21 -25.04 -6.00
CA ASN A 207 10.83 -26.07 -6.98
C ASN A 207 10.81 -25.53 -8.43
N LEU A 208 10.58 -24.22 -8.59
CA LEU A 208 10.71 -23.55 -9.88
C LEU A 208 12.17 -23.22 -10.23
N GLY A 209 13.16 -23.56 -9.39
CA GLY A 209 14.59 -23.36 -9.67
C GLY A 209 15.21 -22.09 -9.06
N ALA A 210 14.45 -21.30 -8.30
CA ALA A 210 14.99 -20.13 -7.63
C ALA A 210 15.91 -20.51 -6.45
N GLU A 211 16.97 -19.73 -6.26
CA GLU A 211 17.83 -19.81 -5.08
C GLU A 211 17.18 -19.04 -3.92
N ILE A 212 17.10 -19.65 -2.73
CA ILE A 212 16.53 -19.02 -1.54
C ILE A 212 17.65 -18.67 -0.57
N VAL A 213 17.75 -17.39 -0.19
CA VAL A 213 18.77 -16.92 0.76
C VAL A 213 18.12 -16.17 1.92
N PRO A 214 18.55 -16.40 3.18
CA PRO A 214 18.15 -15.53 4.27
C PRO A 214 18.82 -14.16 4.09
N VAL A 215 18.09 -13.08 4.39
CA VAL A 215 18.63 -11.71 4.42
C VAL A 215 18.32 -11.06 5.76
N SER A 216 19.12 -10.07 6.15
CA SER A 216 18.88 -9.28 7.36
C SER A 216 18.62 -7.82 6.99
N MET A 217 17.58 -7.27 7.60
CA MET A 217 17.08 -5.92 7.46
C MET A 217 16.83 -5.34 8.86
N PRO A 218 17.90 -4.99 9.61
CA PRO A 218 17.84 -4.75 11.05
C PRO A 218 17.00 -3.53 11.45
N HIS A 219 16.67 -2.63 10.52
CA HIS A 219 15.88 -1.44 10.79
C HIS A 219 14.38 -1.63 10.50
N VAL A 220 13.95 -2.78 9.94
CA VAL A 220 12.53 -3.12 9.75
C VAL A 220 11.68 -2.93 11.03
N PRO A 221 12.15 -3.30 12.24
CA PRO A 221 11.40 -3.05 13.47
C PRO A 221 11.09 -1.56 13.75
N LEU A 222 11.84 -0.64 13.15
CA LEU A 222 11.59 0.81 13.26
C LEU A 222 10.46 1.30 12.34
N ALA A 223 9.97 0.47 11.42
CA ALA A 223 9.01 0.88 10.39
C ALA A 223 7.67 1.33 11.00
N LEU A 224 7.16 0.61 12.00
CA LEU A 224 5.90 0.93 12.66
C LEU A 224 5.92 2.34 13.29
N PRO A 225 6.84 2.66 14.23
CA PRO A 225 6.88 4.00 14.81
C PRO A 225 7.24 5.09 13.78
N ALA A 226 8.15 4.81 12.84
CA ALA A 226 8.53 5.79 11.82
C ALA A 226 7.35 6.16 10.92
N TYR A 227 6.58 5.17 10.48
CA TYR A 227 5.37 5.38 9.68
C TYR A 227 4.35 6.23 10.42
N TYR A 228 3.95 5.84 11.64
CA TYR A 228 2.91 6.59 12.35
C TYR A 228 3.36 8.03 12.65
N ILE A 229 4.62 8.27 13.01
CA ILE A 229 5.08 9.65 13.21
C ILE A 229 5.00 10.48 11.90
N ILE A 230 5.48 9.93 10.78
CA ILE A 230 5.51 10.64 9.50
C ILE A 230 4.10 10.82 8.94
N ALA A 231 3.33 9.74 8.82
CA ALA A 231 2.01 9.76 8.21
C ALA A 231 1.03 10.65 8.99
N LEU A 232 1.08 10.64 10.33
CA LEU A 232 0.22 11.49 11.15
C LEU A 232 0.59 12.97 11.02
N ALA A 233 1.88 13.30 11.04
CA ALA A 233 2.35 14.67 10.83
C ALA A 233 1.93 15.22 9.46
N GLU A 234 2.04 14.41 8.40
CA GLU A 234 1.58 14.83 7.08
C GLU A 234 0.05 14.94 7.00
N ALA A 235 -0.69 14.02 7.62
CA ALA A 235 -2.15 14.07 7.69
C ALA A 235 -2.66 15.36 8.34
N SER A 236 -2.08 15.75 9.48
CA SER A 236 -2.54 16.93 10.21
C SER A 236 -2.41 18.20 9.36
N SER A 237 -1.36 18.30 8.56
CA SER A 237 -1.15 19.37 7.59
C SER A 237 -2.07 19.25 6.37
N ASN A 238 -2.12 18.08 5.73
CA ASN A 238 -2.89 17.86 4.50
C ASN A 238 -4.39 18.10 4.69
N LEU A 239 -4.95 17.65 5.81
CA LEU A 239 -6.36 17.78 6.15
C LEU A 239 -6.72 19.16 6.69
N ALA A 240 -5.76 20.07 6.92
CA ALA A 240 -6.04 21.42 7.41
C ALA A 240 -6.93 22.23 6.44
N ARG A 241 -6.91 21.90 5.14
CA ARG A 241 -7.71 22.55 4.09
C ARG A 241 -9.23 22.32 4.21
N PHE A 242 -9.67 21.32 4.98
CA PHE A 242 -11.08 21.01 5.13
C PHE A 242 -11.65 21.83 6.28
N ASP A 243 -12.25 22.96 5.91
CA ASP A 243 -12.78 23.98 6.82
C ASP A 243 -14.26 24.33 6.56
N GLY A 244 -14.85 23.78 5.49
CA GLY A 244 -16.23 24.04 5.08
C GLY A 244 -16.44 25.38 4.37
N MET A 245 -15.40 26.18 4.15
CA MET A 245 -15.52 27.51 3.55
C MET A 245 -15.64 27.45 2.03
N LYS A 246 -14.81 26.64 1.38
CA LYS A 246 -14.80 26.52 -0.10
C LYS A 246 -15.60 25.31 -0.59
N TYR A 247 -15.59 24.22 0.15
CA TYR A 247 -16.25 22.96 -0.22
C TYR A 247 -16.40 22.04 1.00
N GLY A 248 -17.21 20.99 0.84
CA GLY A 248 -17.44 19.99 1.88
C GLY A 248 -18.46 20.44 2.92
N TYR A 249 -18.45 19.75 4.05
CA TYR A 249 -19.36 20.01 5.16
C TYR A 249 -19.02 21.34 5.84
N ARG A 250 -20.05 22.13 6.14
CA ARG A 250 -19.98 23.35 6.96
C ARG A 250 -21.01 23.25 8.07
N SER A 251 -20.60 23.51 9.31
CA SER A 251 -21.56 23.55 10.42
C SER A 251 -22.61 24.65 10.22
N LYS A 252 -23.81 24.40 10.76
CA LYS A 252 -24.92 25.37 10.76
C LYS A 252 -25.03 26.15 12.07
N GLU A 253 -24.15 25.89 13.03
CA GLU A 253 -24.13 26.59 14.32
C GLU A 253 -23.71 28.04 14.12
N GLU A 254 -24.45 28.97 14.74
CA GLU A 254 -24.15 30.41 14.75
C GLU A 254 -23.19 30.70 15.91
N GLU A 255 -21.90 30.82 15.63
CA GLU A 255 -20.83 31.04 16.60
C GLU A 255 -19.82 32.05 16.04
N GLU A 256 -18.94 32.60 16.88
CA GLU A 256 -17.84 33.46 16.43
C GLU A 256 -16.99 32.75 15.35
N ASP A 257 -16.51 33.52 14.36
CA ASP A 257 -15.77 32.99 13.19
C ASP A 257 -14.59 32.05 13.57
N GLN A 258 -13.96 32.26 14.73
CA GLN A 258 -12.85 31.43 15.20
C GLN A 258 -13.28 30.02 15.63
N LEU A 259 -14.51 29.84 16.12
CA LEU A 259 -15.05 28.56 16.54
C LEU A 259 -15.69 27.79 15.37
N LEU A 260 -16.07 28.48 14.29
CA LEU A 260 -16.67 27.84 13.12
C LEU A 260 -15.78 26.75 12.53
N PHE A 261 -14.46 26.97 12.47
CA PHE A 261 -13.51 25.98 11.95
C PHE A 261 -13.40 24.73 12.83
N SER A 262 -13.28 24.91 14.15
CA SER A 262 -13.15 23.79 15.08
C SER A 262 -14.43 22.96 15.09
N ILE A 263 -15.60 23.59 15.18
CA ILE A 263 -16.91 22.92 15.16
C ILE A 263 -17.12 22.18 13.84
N THR A 264 -16.89 22.84 12.69
CA THR A 264 -17.05 22.21 11.38
C THR A 264 -16.18 20.97 11.23
N ARG A 265 -14.93 21.03 11.70
CA ARG A 265 -14.00 19.89 11.64
C ARG A 265 -14.37 18.80 12.63
N SER A 266 -14.74 19.15 13.86
CA SER A 266 -15.16 18.21 14.90
C SER A 266 -16.46 17.47 14.55
N GLN A 267 -17.39 18.13 13.86
CA GLN A 267 -18.62 17.49 13.35
C GLN A 267 -18.38 16.75 12.03
N GLY A 268 -17.44 17.25 11.22
CA GLY A 268 -17.19 16.75 9.88
C GLY A 268 -16.33 15.50 9.80
N PHE A 269 -15.32 15.35 10.66
CA PHE A 269 -14.41 14.19 10.65
C PHE A 269 -14.84 13.10 11.61
N GLY A 270 -14.65 11.83 11.26
CA GLY A 270 -14.79 10.72 12.19
C GLY A 270 -13.70 10.67 13.25
N ALA A 271 -13.95 9.89 14.32
CA ALA A 271 -13.10 9.87 15.51
C ALA A 271 -11.66 9.44 15.24
N GLU A 272 -11.43 8.50 14.32
CA GLU A 272 -10.08 8.05 13.98
C GLU A 272 -9.29 9.13 13.23
N VAL A 273 -9.94 9.82 12.28
CA VAL A 273 -9.34 10.96 11.57
C VAL A 273 -8.99 12.08 12.55
N GLN A 274 -9.89 12.41 13.47
CA GLN A 274 -9.63 13.41 14.52
C GLN A 274 -8.44 13.01 15.41
N ARG A 275 -8.38 11.75 15.86
CA ARG A 275 -7.26 11.23 16.65
C ARG A 275 -5.94 11.41 15.90
N ARG A 276 -5.90 11.03 14.62
CA ARG A 276 -4.70 11.14 13.78
C ARG A 276 -4.26 12.58 13.57
N ILE A 277 -5.20 13.50 13.34
CA ILE A 277 -4.91 14.94 13.26
C ILE A 277 -4.31 15.45 14.58
N LEU A 278 -4.89 15.12 15.73
CA LEU A 278 -4.41 15.59 17.03
C LEU A 278 -2.98 15.09 17.33
N LEU A 279 -2.73 13.79 17.11
CA LEU A 279 -1.40 13.21 17.28
C LEU A 279 -0.38 13.80 16.29
N GLY A 280 -0.77 13.97 15.03
CA GLY A 280 0.08 14.58 14.01
C GLY A 280 0.44 16.03 14.31
N THR A 281 -0.53 16.83 14.77
CA THR A 281 -0.28 18.20 15.22
C THR A 281 0.69 18.21 16.40
N HIS A 282 0.53 17.30 17.37
CA HIS A 282 1.46 17.16 18.49
C HIS A 282 2.88 16.79 18.04
N VAL A 283 3.04 15.91 17.05
CA VAL A 283 4.37 15.57 16.50
C VAL A 283 5.07 16.80 15.91
N LEU A 284 4.31 17.76 15.38
CA LEU A 284 4.85 18.96 14.72
C LEU A 284 5.01 20.17 15.65
N THR A 285 4.65 20.09 16.94
CA THR A 285 4.86 21.22 17.86
C THR A 285 6.34 21.48 18.15
N ALA A 286 6.65 22.72 18.55
CA ALA A 286 8.00 23.09 19.00
C ALA A 286 8.43 22.19 20.17
N GLY A 287 9.58 21.52 20.04
CA GLY A 287 10.13 20.55 21.01
C GLY A 287 9.91 19.08 20.64
N THR A 288 8.75 18.72 20.09
CA THR A 288 8.47 17.33 19.65
C THR A 288 8.93 17.08 18.22
N TYR A 289 9.00 18.11 17.37
CA TYR A 289 9.52 17.97 16.01
C TYR A 289 10.94 17.38 15.97
N GLU A 290 11.85 17.89 16.79
CA GLU A 290 13.24 17.44 16.83
C GLU A 290 13.41 16.07 17.49
N THR A 291 12.51 15.72 18.42
CA THR A 291 12.61 14.48 19.22
C THR A 291 11.79 13.32 18.66
N LEU A 292 10.79 13.58 17.82
CA LEU A 292 9.93 12.58 17.19
C LEU A 292 10.10 12.58 15.66
N PHE A 293 9.80 13.70 14.99
CA PHE A 293 9.73 13.74 13.53
C PHE A 293 11.09 13.56 12.86
N LEU A 294 12.14 14.26 13.33
CA LEU A 294 13.48 14.11 12.76
C LEU A 294 14.06 12.69 12.95
N PRO A 295 13.97 12.04 14.12
CA PRO A 295 14.34 10.64 14.26
C PRO A 295 13.54 9.68 13.37
N ALA A 296 12.23 9.90 13.18
CA ALA A 296 11.42 9.10 12.29
C ALA A 296 11.88 9.20 10.82
N GLN A 297 12.25 10.40 10.35
CA GLN A 297 12.84 10.60 9.02
C GLN A 297 14.20 9.88 8.88
N LYS A 298 15.02 9.87 9.93
CA LYS A 298 16.28 9.10 9.94
C LYS A 298 16.03 7.59 9.90
N ALA A 299 15.06 7.10 10.68
CA ALA A 299 14.64 5.70 10.65
C ALA A 299 14.14 5.29 9.26
N ARG A 300 13.33 6.15 8.60
CA ARG A 300 12.93 5.95 7.20
C ARG A 300 14.13 5.77 6.27
N ARG A 301 15.18 6.60 6.43
CA ARG A 301 16.41 6.47 5.63
C ARG A 301 17.13 5.15 5.91
N LEU A 302 17.23 4.72 7.17
CA LEU A 302 17.86 3.44 7.53
C LEU A 302 17.09 2.24 6.94
N ILE A 303 15.76 2.27 6.97
CA ILE A 303 14.91 1.23 6.35
C ILE A 303 15.12 1.20 4.83
N GLN A 304 15.19 2.37 4.19
CA GLN A 304 15.50 2.44 2.76
C GLN A 304 16.89 1.88 2.45
N GLN A 305 17.88 2.12 3.32
CA GLN A 305 19.24 1.57 3.16
C GLN A 305 19.26 0.04 3.32
N ASP A 306 18.43 -0.53 4.19
CA ASP A 306 18.29 -1.99 4.28
C ASP A 306 17.83 -2.58 2.94
N PHE A 307 16.85 -1.96 2.27
CA PHE A 307 16.41 -2.39 0.94
C PHE A 307 17.52 -2.23 -0.12
N ASP A 308 18.23 -1.10 -0.13
CA ASP A 308 19.35 -0.87 -1.05
C ASP A 308 20.45 -1.92 -0.90
N ASN A 309 20.71 -2.38 0.34
CA ASN A 309 21.77 -3.35 0.63
C ASN A 309 21.39 -4.81 0.36
N VAL A 310 20.09 -5.16 0.37
CA VAL A 310 19.66 -6.54 0.08
C VAL A 310 19.46 -6.80 -1.40
N PHE A 311 19.14 -5.79 -2.20
CA PHE A 311 18.84 -5.98 -3.62
C PHE A 311 20.10 -5.97 -4.51
N LYS A 312 20.13 -6.91 -5.47
CA LYS A 312 21.14 -6.97 -6.55
C LYS A 312 21.00 -5.85 -7.57
N GLN A 313 19.83 -5.25 -7.62
CA GLN A 313 19.50 -4.14 -8.51
C GLN A 313 19.84 -2.81 -7.86
N PRO A 314 20.41 -1.85 -8.61
CA PRO A 314 20.66 -0.51 -8.09
C PRO A 314 19.37 0.26 -7.84
N ASN A 315 19.35 1.05 -6.75
CA ASN A 315 18.36 2.09 -6.54
C ASN A 315 18.78 3.37 -7.25
N LEU A 316 18.14 3.71 -8.37
CA LEU A 316 18.57 4.86 -9.17
C LEU A 316 18.32 6.22 -8.50
N LEU A 317 17.42 6.31 -7.53
CA LEU A 317 17.25 7.53 -6.72
C LEU A 317 18.44 7.75 -5.78
N HIS A 318 19.17 6.69 -5.45
CA HIS A 318 20.22 6.68 -4.46
C HIS A 318 21.44 5.89 -4.97
N ASN A 319 22.04 6.39 -6.06
CA ASN A 319 23.19 5.76 -6.72
C ASN A 319 24.51 5.77 -5.90
N GLN A 320 24.53 6.34 -4.68
CA GLN A 320 25.73 6.36 -3.85
C GLN A 320 25.73 5.23 -2.82
N GLY A 321 26.78 4.40 -2.85
CA GLY A 321 26.99 3.35 -1.86
C GLY A 321 26.29 2.03 -2.17
N PHE A 322 25.93 1.78 -3.43
CA PHE A 322 25.37 0.49 -3.86
C PHE A 322 26.33 -0.66 -3.50
N THR A 323 25.97 -1.43 -2.49
CA THR A 323 26.57 -2.73 -2.23
C THR A 323 25.81 -3.73 -3.08
N GLN A 324 26.51 -4.59 -3.81
CA GLN A 324 25.84 -5.60 -4.64
C GLN A 324 25.11 -6.57 -3.69
N GLY A 325 23.82 -6.34 -3.48
CA GLY A 325 23.00 -7.13 -2.56
C GLY A 325 22.88 -8.59 -2.97
N SER A 326 22.19 -9.39 -2.16
CA SER A 326 22.12 -10.84 -2.33
C SER A 326 20.87 -11.33 -3.06
N ALA A 327 19.79 -10.54 -3.13
CA ALA A 327 18.49 -10.97 -3.66
C ALA A 327 18.02 -10.13 -4.84
N HIS A 328 17.25 -10.71 -5.77
CA HIS A 328 16.53 -9.92 -6.79
C HIS A 328 15.14 -9.50 -6.33
N ILE A 329 14.51 -10.34 -5.50
CA ILE A 329 13.21 -10.07 -4.89
C ILE A 329 13.22 -10.55 -3.45
N LEU A 330 12.33 -9.99 -2.63
CA LEU A 330 12.02 -10.51 -1.32
C LEU A 330 10.65 -11.21 -1.34
N LEU A 331 10.48 -12.25 -0.53
CA LEU A 331 9.20 -12.89 -0.28
C LEU A 331 8.85 -12.81 1.20
N ILE A 332 7.73 -12.17 1.52
CA ILE A 332 7.21 -12.05 2.90
C ILE A 332 5.69 -12.31 2.94
N PRO A 333 5.09 -12.56 4.11
CA PRO A 333 3.64 -12.53 4.27
C PRO A 333 3.06 -11.14 3.97
N SER A 334 1.80 -11.08 3.52
CA SER A 334 1.12 -9.78 3.32
C SER A 334 0.44 -9.26 4.59
N ALA A 335 0.12 -10.15 5.54
CA ALA A 335 -0.53 -9.86 6.80
C ALA A 335 -0.12 -10.92 7.85
N THR A 336 -0.41 -10.66 9.12
CA THR A 336 -0.05 -11.55 10.25
C THR A 336 -1.00 -12.72 10.45
N SER A 337 -2.23 -12.62 9.97
CA SER A 337 -3.26 -13.67 10.00
C SER A 337 -4.11 -13.62 8.72
N ASP A 338 -5.07 -14.55 8.61
CA ASP A 338 -6.22 -14.36 7.72
C ASP A 338 -7.11 -13.21 8.23
N ALA A 339 -8.12 -12.82 7.44
CA ALA A 339 -8.98 -11.68 7.75
C ALA A 339 -9.65 -11.83 9.14
N PRO A 340 -9.52 -10.87 10.07
CA PRO A 340 -10.18 -10.93 11.37
C PRO A 340 -11.73 -10.83 11.31
N ILE A 341 -12.40 -11.27 12.37
CA ILE A 341 -13.86 -11.10 12.53
C ILE A 341 -14.20 -9.63 12.76
N LEU A 342 -15.20 -9.12 12.03
CA LEU A 342 -15.56 -7.69 11.98
C LEU A 342 -15.86 -7.07 13.36
N ASN A 343 -16.50 -7.83 14.25
CA ASN A 343 -16.93 -7.36 15.56
C ASN A 343 -15.95 -7.68 16.69
N ASN A 344 -14.87 -8.42 16.43
CA ASN A 344 -13.87 -8.76 17.44
C ASN A 344 -12.70 -7.77 17.36
N ARG A 345 -12.96 -6.51 17.71
CA ARG A 345 -11.93 -5.47 17.70
C ARG A 345 -11.05 -5.66 18.93
N GLY A 346 -9.80 -6.07 18.70
CA GLY A 346 -8.75 -5.98 19.71
C GLY A 346 -8.47 -4.53 20.11
N GLU A 347 -7.44 -4.32 20.90
CA GLU A 347 -7.00 -2.97 21.27
C GLU A 347 -6.53 -2.19 20.03
N LEU A 348 -6.58 -0.85 20.08
CA LEU A 348 -6.16 0.03 18.98
C LEU A 348 -4.72 -0.26 18.50
N VAL A 349 -3.84 -0.65 19.43
CA VAL A 349 -2.46 -1.04 19.13
C VAL A 349 -2.42 -2.28 18.23
N THR A 350 -3.33 -3.23 18.44
CA THR A 350 -3.45 -4.44 17.62
C THR A 350 -3.84 -4.09 16.18
N GLU A 351 -4.69 -3.08 15.96
CA GLU A 351 -5.05 -2.63 14.61
C GLU A 351 -3.82 -2.08 13.85
N TYR A 352 -2.97 -1.32 14.53
CA TYR A 352 -1.75 -0.77 13.94
C TYR A 352 -0.68 -1.83 13.67
N MET A 353 -0.64 -2.89 14.48
CA MET A 353 0.29 -4.00 14.28
C MET A 353 -0.02 -4.81 13.02
N ASN A 354 -1.25 -4.76 12.49
CA ASN A 354 -1.61 -5.46 11.26
C ASN A 354 -0.80 -4.98 10.04
N ASP A 355 -0.36 -3.72 10.05
CA ASP A 355 0.41 -3.13 8.94
C ASP A 355 1.90 -3.50 8.97
N VAL A 356 2.40 -4.18 10.01
CA VAL A 356 3.86 -4.41 10.20
C VAL A 356 4.52 -5.08 8.98
N MET A 357 3.77 -5.89 8.24
CA MET A 357 4.22 -6.59 7.04
C MET A 357 4.33 -5.70 5.79
N THR A 358 3.70 -4.52 5.80
CA THR A 358 3.52 -3.69 4.60
C THR A 358 4.20 -2.33 4.69
N LEU A 359 4.36 -1.77 5.90
CA LEU A 359 4.93 -0.44 6.14
C LEU A 359 6.33 -0.21 5.54
N PRO A 360 7.30 -1.16 5.63
CA PRO A 360 8.65 -0.90 5.15
C PRO A 360 8.70 -0.50 3.68
N ALA A 361 7.83 -1.08 2.84
CA ALA A 361 7.79 -0.80 1.41
C ALA A 361 7.35 0.64 1.08
N ASN A 362 6.42 1.23 1.85
CA ASN A 362 6.01 2.63 1.66
C ASN A 362 7.10 3.59 2.11
N LEU A 363 7.73 3.31 3.24
CA LEU A 363 8.84 4.11 3.77
C LEU A 363 10.02 4.17 2.78
N ALA A 364 10.31 3.05 2.13
CA ALA A 364 11.34 2.95 1.10
C ALA A 364 10.89 3.33 -0.32
N GLY A 365 9.57 3.50 -0.55
CA GLY A 365 9.02 3.87 -1.85
C GLY A 365 9.09 2.78 -2.94
N ILE A 366 9.42 1.54 -2.58
CA ILE A 366 9.69 0.43 -3.53
C ILE A 366 8.41 -0.28 -3.99
N PRO A 367 8.39 -0.96 -5.16
CA PRO A 367 7.23 -1.68 -5.63
C PRO A 367 7.00 -2.96 -4.80
N ALA A 368 5.72 -3.28 -4.56
CA ALA A 368 5.32 -4.47 -3.82
C ALA A 368 3.99 -5.03 -4.35
N ILE A 369 3.90 -6.33 -4.51
CA ILE A 369 2.71 -7.02 -5.01
C ILE A 369 2.29 -8.14 -4.06
N THR A 370 1.05 -8.10 -3.62
CA THR A 370 0.38 -9.19 -2.92
C THR A 370 -0.34 -10.08 -3.91
N ILE A 371 -0.16 -11.39 -3.78
CA ILE A 371 -0.89 -12.41 -4.53
C ILE A 371 -1.58 -13.37 -3.57
N PRO A 372 -2.79 -13.87 -3.91
CA PRO A 372 -3.41 -14.95 -3.15
C PRO A 372 -2.57 -16.22 -3.31
N PHE A 373 -2.31 -16.92 -2.21
CA PHE A 373 -1.45 -18.12 -2.24
C PHE A 373 -2.00 -19.27 -1.40
N GLY A 374 -2.38 -19.00 -0.16
CA GLY A 374 -2.89 -20.02 0.75
C GLY A 374 -4.19 -19.57 1.40
N GLN A 375 -4.64 -20.37 2.34
CA GLN A 375 -5.78 -20.05 3.17
C GLN A 375 -5.63 -20.67 4.55
N ASP A 376 -6.26 -20.04 5.53
CA ASP A 376 -6.73 -20.73 6.73
C ASP A 376 -8.22 -21.03 6.58
N LYS A 377 -9.06 -20.31 7.34
CA LYS A 377 -10.49 -20.18 7.09
C LYS A 377 -10.75 -19.17 5.97
N TYR A 378 -9.92 -18.13 5.89
CA TYR A 378 -9.96 -17.09 4.87
C TYR A 378 -8.64 -17.03 4.08
N PRO A 379 -8.61 -16.33 2.93
CA PRO A 379 -7.41 -16.20 2.11
C PRO A 379 -6.23 -15.62 2.87
N ILE A 380 -5.04 -16.10 2.51
CA ILE A 380 -3.74 -15.59 2.95
C ILE A 380 -2.91 -15.27 1.72
N GLY A 381 -2.46 -14.03 1.63
CA GLY A 381 -1.61 -13.54 0.55
C GLY A 381 -0.12 -13.54 0.91
N LEU A 382 0.71 -13.80 -0.10
CA LEU A 382 2.15 -13.56 -0.05
C LEU A 382 2.49 -12.30 -0.81
N GLN A 383 3.49 -11.58 -0.33
CA GLN A 383 3.95 -10.33 -0.89
C GLN A 383 5.36 -10.50 -1.45
N LEU A 384 5.52 -10.09 -2.71
CA LEU A 384 6.82 -9.96 -3.35
C LEU A 384 7.22 -8.49 -3.38
N LEU A 385 8.50 -8.20 -3.12
CA LEU A 385 9.07 -6.86 -3.20
C LEU A 385 10.28 -6.89 -4.14
N SER A 386 10.49 -5.81 -4.89
CA SER A 386 11.73 -5.59 -5.65
C SER A 386 12.26 -4.18 -5.39
N GLN A 387 13.42 -3.87 -5.95
CA GLN A 387 14.03 -2.55 -5.85
C GLN A 387 13.16 -1.49 -6.54
N TYR A 388 13.30 -0.23 -6.11
CA TYR A 388 12.67 0.94 -6.72
C TYR A 388 12.87 0.93 -8.25
N GLY A 389 11.77 1.02 -8.99
CA GLY A 389 11.75 1.06 -10.45
C GLY A 389 11.58 -0.28 -11.16
N TYR A 390 11.72 -1.41 -10.46
CA TYR A 390 11.64 -2.76 -11.04
C TYR A 390 10.21 -3.34 -10.97
N ASP A 391 9.24 -2.51 -11.35
CA ASP A 391 7.80 -2.75 -11.24
C ASP A 391 7.33 -3.89 -12.15
N GLN A 392 7.77 -3.93 -13.40
CA GLN A 392 7.35 -4.92 -14.39
C GLN A 392 8.06 -6.26 -14.18
N PHE A 393 9.35 -6.23 -13.83
CA PHE A 393 10.06 -7.43 -13.40
C PHE A 393 9.33 -8.10 -12.24
N LEU A 394 8.97 -7.34 -11.19
CA LEU A 394 8.28 -7.88 -10.03
C LEU A 394 6.94 -8.55 -10.41
N GLN A 395 6.14 -7.90 -11.25
CA GLN A 395 4.87 -8.46 -11.75
C GLN A 395 5.11 -9.76 -12.54
N SER A 396 6.14 -9.81 -13.40
CA SER A 396 6.47 -11.02 -14.18
C SER A 396 6.80 -12.23 -13.30
N ILE A 397 7.45 -12.01 -12.15
CA ILE A 397 7.74 -13.09 -11.20
C ILE A 397 6.50 -13.46 -10.39
N ALA A 398 5.72 -12.49 -9.94
CA ALA A 398 4.48 -12.72 -9.19
C ALA A 398 3.49 -13.60 -9.97
N GLN A 399 3.39 -13.42 -11.29
CA GLN A 399 2.55 -14.24 -12.18
C GLN A 399 2.88 -15.74 -12.11
N LYS A 400 4.12 -16.13 -11.77
CA LYS A 400 4.56 -17.53 -11.65
C LYS A 400 4.23 -18.15 -10.30
N LEU A 401 4.06 -17.33 -9.26
CA LEU A 401 3.66 -17.83 -7.94
C LEU A 401 2.16 -18.02 -7.81
N LEU A 402 1.33 -17.42 -8.67
CA LEU A 402 -0.12 -17.64 -8.62
C LEU A 402 -0.44 -19.13 -8.62
N ILE A 403 -1.26 -19.54 -7.66
CA ILE A 403 -1.84 -20.88 -7.63
C ILE A 403 -3.15 -20.76 -8.40
N LYS A 404 -3.37 -21.65 -9.37
CA LYS A 404 -4.69 -21.75 -10.01
C LYS A 404 -5.67 -22.14 -8.91
N THR A 405 -6.52 -21.21 -8.51
CA THR A 405 -7.72 -21.52 -7.73
C THR A 405 -8.75 -22.05 -8.71
N ASP A 406 -9.26 -23.26 -8.46
CA ASP A 406 -10.27 -23.93 -9.27
C ASP A 406 -11.59 -23.15 -9.37
#